data_AF-A0A7J6NSI2-F1
#
_entry.id   AF-A0A7J6NSI2-F1
#
_cell.length_a   1.000
_cell.length_b   1.000
_cell.length_c   1.000
_cell.angle_alpha   90.00
_cell.angle_beta   90.00
_cell.angle_gamma   90.00
#
_symmetry.space_group_name_H-M   'P 1'
#
loop_
_entity.id
_entity.type
_entity.pdbx_description
1 polymer ?
#
loop_
_entity_poly.entity_id
_entity_poly.type
_entity_poly.pdbx_seq_one_letter_code
_entity_poly.pdbx_strand_id
1 'polypeptide(L)'
;MLRESLLVLRDLSTAPWSVLLTSGPVLTISVILITILLFCALHKLTVQQRVPHIREGDGSGEAQSEEKSKKHPSRYPAVDYWRGMCISFVVMYHMVGNFRINGLIPSGFRGVNYSDPCPKWNYFTFFLYYVVFQTACHLGRFVSPYLHYILFTPCTVYCICLWWRESQVAGVAMLQVCVGLSQALANRGRIIKWKGVFHRTIKLAVFAAMLSAYTFYRFPESPIVFGALHCICLNSLLCLPFVKYPHLALPGFLFCQLYTMLIGTFPLEVDIDRPSLDVMPWFSNLGFCLLGVWLHDRQVHTVESLRLFPFRTRVPFEESVFCTLGRWVSRASASTSIGGIGSIVGHMANARAAVGTNSN
;
A
#
# COMPACT_ATOMS: atom_id res chain seq x y z
N MET A 1 19.12 -26.32 -5.39
CA MET A 1 17.99 -25.51 -5.88
C MET A 1 17.46 -25.99 -7.21
N LEU A 2 18.21 -25.90 -8.33
CA LEU A 2 17.69 -26.29 -9.66
C LEU A 2 17.15 -27.74 -9.74
N ARG A 3 17.82 -28.71 -9.11
CA ARG A 3 17.41 -30.12 -9.06
C ARG A 3 16.10 -30.35 -8.30
N GLU A 4 15.93 -29.69 -7.16
CA GLU A 4 14.69 -29.70 -6.36
C GLU A 4 13.53 -29.07 -7.16
N SER A 5 13.78 -27.96 -7.84
CA SER A 5 12.79 -27.31 -8.71
C SER A 5 12.36 -28.21 -9.88
N LEU A 6 13.28 -28.98 -10.46
CA LEU A 6 12.98 -29.92 -11.56
C LEU A 6 12.19 -31.15 -11.09
N LEU A 7 12.42 -31.64 -9.86
CA LEU A 7 11.65 -32.74 -9.29
C LEU A 7 10.20 -32.33 -9.03
N VAL A 8 9.98 -31.13 -8.47
CA VAL A 8 8.63 -30.57 -8.27
C VAL A 8 7.88 -30.42 -9.59
N LEU A 9 8.56 -29.98 -10.66
CA LEU A 9 7.95 -29.85 -11.99
C LEU A 9 7.59 -31.20 -12.62
N ARG A 10 8.35 -32.26 -12.34
CA ARG A 10 8.07 -33.62 -12.82
C ARG A 10 6.89 -34.25 -12.07
N ASP A 11 6.77 -34.05 -10.77
CA ASP A 11 5.64 -34.55 -10.00
C ASP A 11 4.34 -33.79 -10.32
N LEU A 12 4.44 -32.51 -10.68
CA LEU A 12 3.32 -31.72 -11.19
C LEU A 12 2.78 -32.21 -12.53
N SER A 13 3.58 -32.85 -13.38
CA SER A 13 3.14 -33.27 -14.73
C SER A 13 2.33 -34.57 -14.74
N THR A 14 2.38 -35.35 -13.66
CA THR A 14 1.71 -36.67 -13.56
C THR A 14 0.53 -36.68 -12.57
N ALA A 15 0.33 -35.61 -11.80
CA ALA A 15 -0.76 -35.51 -10.85
C ALA A 15 -2.14 -35.39 -11.55
N PRO A 16 -3.22 -35.94 -10.97
CA PRO A 16 -4.58 -35.74 -11.50
C PRO A 16 -5.00 -34.26 -11.41
N TRP A 17 -5.79 -33.79 -12.37
CA TRP A 17 -6.21 -32.38 -12.49
C TRP A 17 -6.87 -31.82 -11.22
N SER A 18 -7.61 -32.62 -10.47
CA SER A 18 -8.19 -32.23 -9.18
C SER A 18 -7.12 -31.87 -8.14
N VAL A 19 -6.01 -32.63 -8.09
CA VAL A 19 -4.87 -32.39 -7.20
C VAL A 19 -4.05 -31.20 -7.68
N LEU A 20 -3.86 -31.03 -8.99
CA LEU A 20 -3.22 -29.85 -9.58
C LEU A 20 -4.01 -28.56 -9.28
N LEU A 21 -5.33 -28.57 -9.44
CA LEU A 21 -6.18 -27.41 -9.14
C LEU A 21 -6.15 -27.03 -7.66
N THR A 22 -5.94 -27.99 -6.77
CA THR A 22 -5.73 -27.74 -5.33
C THR A 22 -4.26 -27.57 -4.95
N SER A 23 -3.33 -27.73 -5.90
CA SER A 23 -1.91 -27.62 -5.62
C SER A 23 -1.56 -26.16 -5.36
N GLY A 24 -0.77 -25.91 -4.32
CA GLY A 24 -0.41 -24.54 -3.95
C GLY A 24 0.21 -23.68 -5.05
N PRO A 25 1.00 -24.23 -5.99
CA PRO A 25 1.48 -23.47 -7.16
C PRO A 25 0.35 -22.95 -8.06
N VAL A 26 -0.66 -23.76 -8.36
CA VAL A 26 -1.77 -23.36 -9.24
C VAL A 26 -2.59 -22.25 -8.59
N LEU A 27 -2.92 -22.38 -7.30
CA LEU A 27 -3.64 -21.31 -6.62
C LEU A 27 -2.82 -20.02 -6.54
N THR A 28 -1.51 -20.12 -6.26
CA THR A 28 -0.61 -18.95 -6.24
C THR A 28 -0.62 -18.23 -7.59
N ILE A 29 -0.54 -18.98 -8.70
CA ILE A 29 -0.63 -18.43 -10.06
C ILE A 29 -2.00 -17.79 -10.30
N SER A 30 -3.10 -18.46 -9.93
CA SER A 30 -4.46 -17.91 -10.08
C SER A 30 -4.62 -16.58 -9.36
N VAL A 31 -4.10 -16.46 -8.14
CA VAL A 31 -4.17 -15.23 -7.35
C VAL A 31 -3.34 -14.12 -7.99
N ILE A 32 -2.11 -14.43 -8.43
CA ILE A 32 -1.28 -13.49 -9.17
C ILE A 32 -2.05 -12.97 -10.40
N LEU A 33 -2.64 -13.86 -11.18
CA LEU A 33 -3.43 -13.51 -12.37
C LEU A 33 -4.65 -12.65 -12.02
N ILE A 34 -5.44 -13.04 -11.01
CA ILE A 34 -6.61 -12.28 -10.56
C ILE A 34 -6.19 -10.88 -10.10
N THR A 35 -5.08 -10.76 -9.37
CA THR A 35 -4.59 -9.47 -8.89
C THR A 35 -4.10 -8.58 -10.03
N ILE A 36 -3.40 -9.15 -11.01
CA ILE A 36 -3.02 -8.45 -12.24
C ILE A 36 -4.27 -7.96 -12.98
N LEU A 37 -5.25 -8.84 -13.19
CA LEU A 37 -6.51 -8.49 -13.87
C LEU A 37 -7.26 -7.38 -13.12
N LEU A 38 -7.30 -7.44 -11.79
CA LEU A 38 -7.89 -6.40 -10.95
C LEU A 38 -7.17 -5.05 -11.12
N PHE A 39 -5.84 -5.02 -11.10
CA PHE A 39 -5.09 -3.79 -11.37
C PHE A 39 -5.32 -3.24 -12.77
N CYS A 40 -5.36 -4.11 -13.78
CA CYS A 40 -5.68 -3.73 -15.16
C CYS A 40 -7.10 -3.14 -15.27
N ALA A 41 -8.09 -3.77 -14.63
CA ALA A 41 -9.47 -3.31 -14.61
C ALA A 41 -9.61 -1.96 -13.89
N LEU A 42 -9.03 -1.83 -12.69
CA LEU A 42 -9.02 -0.58 -11.93
C LEU A 42 -8.33 0.56 -12.69
N HIS A 43 -7.25 0.27 -13.42
CA HIS A 43 -6.60 1.25 -14.27
C HIS A 43 -7.52 1.70 -15.41
N LYS A 44 -8.18 0.78 -16.13
CA LYS A 44 -9.18 1.14 -17.16
C LYS A 44 -10.30 2.01 -16.61
N LEU A 45 -10.86 1.64 -15.45
CA LEU A 45 -11.91 2.42 -14.77
C LEU A 45 -11.40 3.82 -14.38
N THR A 46 -10.17 3.90 -13.86
CA THR A 46 -9.52 5.18 -13.51
C THR A 46 -9.37 6.10 -14.73
N VAL A 47 -8.97 5.54 -15.88
CA VAL A 47 -8.82 6.29 -17.13
C VAL A 47 -10.19 6.74 -17.64
N GLN A 48 -11.19 5.86 -17.67
CA GLN A 48 -12.54 6.17 -18.15
C GLN A 48 -13.22 7.29 -17.36
N GLN A 49 -13.06 7.31 -16.03
CA GLN A 49 -13.64 8.36 -15.19
C GLN A 49 -13.07 9.78 -15.45
N ARG A 50 -11.94 9.91 -16.15
CA ARG A 50 -11.30 11.21 -16.43
C ARG A 50 -11.63 11.82 -17.79
N VAL A 51 -11.95 10.99 -18.79
CA VAL A 51 -12.23 11.45 -20.16
C VAL A 51 -13.38 12.47 -20.26
N PRO A 52 -14.47 12.42 -19.46
CA PRO A 52 -15.58 13.37 -19.60
C PRO A 52 -15.19 14.83 -19.35
N HIS A 53 -14.29 15.08 -18.39
CA HIS A 53 -13.97 16.45 -17.96
C HIS A 53 -13.10 17.24 -18.95
N ILE A 54 -12.45 16.57 -19.91
CA ILE A 54 -11.63 17.26 -20.92
C ILE A 54 -12.49 17.72 -22.10
N ARG A 55 -13.58 17.02 -22.43
CA ARG A 55 -14.40 17.33 -23.61
C ARG A 55 -15.39 18.48 -23.45
N GLU A 56 -15.76 18.85 -22.21
CA GLU A 56 -16.68 19.97 -21.96
C GLU A 56 -15.97 21.34 -21.84
N GLY A 57 -14.62 21.36 -21.83
CA GLY A 57 -13.82 22.58 -21.63
C GLY A 57 -13.37 23.31 -22.91
N ASP A 58 -13.42 22.66 -24.08
CA ASP A 58 -12.90 23.22 -25.34
C ASP A 58 -13.89 24.14 -26.08
N GLY A 59 -15.03 24.49 -25.47
CA GLY A 59 -16.13 25.16 -26.16
C GLY A 59 -16.23 26.69 -26.05
N SER A 60 -15.69 27.34 -25.01
CA SER A 60 -15.92 28.78 -24.84
C SER A 60 -15.02 29.44 -23.78
N GLY A 61 -14.16 30.36 -24.20
CA GLY A 61 -13.64 31.42 -23.32
C GLY A 61 -12.15 31.34 -22.98
N GLU A 62 -11.27 31.41 -23.98
CA GLU A 62 -9.81 31.42 -23.83
C GLU A 62 -9.20 32.69 -23.20
N ALA A 63 -9.97 33.70 -22.83
CA ALA A 63 -9.43 35.04 -22.57
C ALA A 63 -9.45 35.57 -21.12
N GLN A 64 -9.84 34.78 -20.09
CA GLN A 64 -9.98 35.33 -18.72
C GLN A 64 -9.35 34.54 -17.56
N SER A 65 -8.57 33.47 -17.79
CA SER A 65 -8.15 32.59 -16.68
C SER A 65 -6.70 32.72 -16.18
N GLU A 66 -5.84 33.54 -16.80
CA GLU A 66 -4.41 33.60 -16.43
C GLU A 66 -4.12 34.23 -15.06
N GLU A 67 -5.02 35.06 -14.49
CA GLU A 67 -4.66 35.86 -13.30
C GLU A 67 -5.12 35.25 -11.95
N LYS A 68 -5.96 34.21 -11.92
CA LYS A 68 -6.65 33.81 -10.66
C LYS A 68 -6.25 32.48 -10.01
N SER A 69 -5.26 31.75 -10.50
CA SER A 69 -4.95 30.43 -9.91
C SER A 69 -3.47 30.20 -9.56
N LYS A 70 -2.92 31.06 -8.68
CA LYS A 70 -1.88 30.61 -7.71
C LYS A 70 -2.49 29.72 -6.62
N LYS A 71 -3.48 28.88 -6.94
CA LYS A 71 -3.91 27.81 -6.04
C LYS A 71 -2.80 26.78 -6.03
N HIS A 72 -2.15 26.64 -4.88
CA HIS A 72 -1.21 25.55 -4.62
C HIS A 72 -1.76 24.24 -5.22
N PRO A 73 -0.92 23.42 -5.89
CA PRO A 73 -1.36 22.14 -6.41
C PRO A 73 -2.04 21.40 -5.26
N SER A 74 -3.33 21.10 -5.42
CA SER A 74 -4.12 20.49 -4.35
C SER A 74 -3.67 19.07 -4.02
N ARG A 75 -2.66 18.58 -4.75
CA ARG A 75 -2.34 17.17 -4.88
C ARG A 75 -0.89 16.93 -5.20
N TYR A 76 -0.36 15.84 -4.64
CA TYR A 76 1.02 15.40 -4.80
C TYR A 76 1.04 13.99 -5.39
N PRO A 77 1.06 13.85 -6.72
CA PRO A 77 0.95 12.56 -7.41
C PRO A 77 2.01 11.54 -6.99
N ALA A 78 3.25 11.98 -6.77
CA ALA A 78 4.32 11.09 -6.29
C ALA A 78 4.00 10.49 -4.92
N VAL A 79 3.39 11.27 -4.02
CA VAL A 79 2.99 10.81 -2.68
C VAL A 79 1.81 9.84 -2.76
N ASP A 80 0.80 10.17 -3.57
CA ASP A 80 -0.34 9.27 -3.80
C ASP A 80 0.14 7.94 -4.41
N TYR A 81 1.04 8.00 -5.39
CA TYR A 81 1.63 6.82 -6.00
C TYR A 81 2.35 5.94 -4.97
N TRP A 82 3.28 6.52 -4.21
CA TRP A 82 4.05 5.81 -3.19
C TRP A 82 3.14 5.17 -2.15
N ARG A 83 2.17 5.93 -1.63
CA ARG A 83 1.17 5.43 -0.69
C ARG A 83 0.38 4.25 -1.28
N GLY A 84 -0.05 4.36 -2.53
CA GLY A 84 -0.77 3.29 -3.22
C GLY A 84 0.06 2.03 -3.37
N MET A 85 1.35 2.14 -3.68
CA MET A 85 2.25 0.98 -3.72
C MET A 85 2.40 0.33 -2.36
N CYS A 86 2.59 1.10 -1.29
CA CYS A 86 2.68 0.56 0.06
C CYS A 86 1.39 -0.18 0.47
N ILE A 87 0.22 0.39 0.16
CA ILE A 87 -1.07 -0.26 0.39
C ILE A 87 -1.16 -1.58 -0.38
N SER A 88 -0.85 -1.57 -1.69
CA SER A 88 -0.86 -2.78 -2.51
C SER A 88 0.09 -3.85 -1.98
N PHE A 89 1.29 -3.46 -1.55
CA PHE A 89 2.27 -4.38 -0.97
C PHE A 89 1.73 -5.05 0.31
N VAL A 90 1.16 -4.26 1.24
CA VAL A 90 0.58 -4.81 2.48
C VAL A 90 -0.64 -5.68 2.23
N VAL A 91 -1.48 -5.32 1.25
CA VAL A 91 -2.61 -6.17 0.82
C VAL A 91 -2.09 -7.51 0.28
N MET A 92 -1.06 -7.50 -0.58
CA MET A 92 -0.45 -8.74 -1.08
C MET A 92 0.17 -9.57 0.04
N TYR A 93 0.84 -8.93 1.00
CA TYR A 93 1.41 -9.61 2.17
C TYR A 93 0.34 -10.37 2.96
N HIS A 94 -0.76 -9.71 3.33
CA HIS A 94 -1.86 -10.36 4.04
C HIS A 94 -2.56 -11.42 3.20
N MET A 95 -2.69 -11.20 1.89
CA MET A 95 -3.28 -12.17 0.99
C MET A 95 -2.46 -13.48 0.95
N VAL A 96 -1.13 -13.38 0.82
CA VAL A 96 -0.22 -14.55 0.91
C VAL A 96 -0.31 -15.20 2.30
N GLY A 97 -0.36 -14.41 3.37
CA GLY A 97 -0.55 -14.91 4.73
C GLY A 97 -1.84 -15.71 4.90
N ASN A 98 -2.95 -15.19 4.39
CA ASN A 98 -4.24 -15.86 4.45
C ASN A 98 -4.21 -17.20 3.68
N PHE A 99 -3.58 -17.25 2.51
CA PHE A 99 -3.44 -18.54 1.81
C PHE A 99 -2.57 -19.53 2.56
N ARG A 100 -1.50 -19.06 3.20
CA ARG A 100 -0.67 -19.91 4.06
C ARG A 100 -1.46 -20.45 5.24
N ILE A 101 -2.23 -19.62 5.94
CA ILE A 101 -3.07 -20.03 7.08
C ILE A 101 -4.12 -21.07 6.66
N ASN A 102 -4.68 -20.95 5.45
CA ASN A 102 -5.65 -21.89 4.91
C ASN A 102 -5.01 -23.15 4.28
N GLY A 103 -3.69 -23.35 4.41
CA GLY A 103 -2.99 -24.51 3.86
C GLY A 103 -2.89 -24.52 2.33
N LEU A 104 -3.17 -23.38 1.69
CA LEU A 104 -3.19 -23.24 0.23
C LEU A 104 -1.81 -22.92 -0.37
N ILE A 105 -0.86 -22.45 0.45
CA ILE A 105 0.55 -22.31 0.07
C ILE A 105 1.35 -23.30 0.93
N PRO A 106 2.24 -24.11 0.34
CA PRO A 106 3.05 -25.06 1.10
C PRO A 106 3.82 -24.37 2.22
N SER A 107 3.79 -24.96 3.41
CA SER A 107 4.58 -24.51 4.57
C SER A 107 6.10 -24.56 4.32
N GLY A 108 6.54 -25.27 3.27
CA GLY A 108 7.94 -25.38 2.84
C GLY A 108 8.53 -24.16 2.13
N PHE A 109 7.74 -23.12 1.83
CA PHE A 109 8.30 -21.80 1.53
C PHE A 109 8.99 -21.29 2.79
N ARG A 110 10.33 -21.46 2.88
CA ARG A 110 11.18 -21.20 4.06
C ARG A 110 10.44 -20.39 5.11
N GLY A 111 9.66 -21.10 5.92
CA GLY A 111 9.04 -20.53 7.10
C GLY A 111 10.20 -20.33 8.03
N VAL A 112 10.86 -19.16 7.94
CA VAL A 112 11.74 -18.72 9.00
C VAL A 112 10.81 -18.71 10.20
N ASN A 113 10.98 -19.66 11.13
CA ASN A 113 10.27 -19.55 12.40
C ASN A 113 10.66 -18.17 12.94
N TYR A 114 9.70 -17.41 13.47
CA TYR A 114 10.03 -16.08 14.03
C TYR A 114 11.14 -16.16 15.09
N SER A 115 11.26 -17.32 15.73
CA SER A 115 12.29 -17.70 16.69
C SER A 115 13.68 -17.97 16.10
N ASP A 116 13.80 -18.24 14.80
CA ASP A 116 15.11 -18.47 14.20
C ASP A 116 15.86 -17.14 14.13
N PRO A 117 17.13 -17.09 14.58
CA PRO A 117 17.93 -15.88 14.48
C PRO A 117 18.08 -15.53 13.00
N CYS A 118 17.38 -14.48 12.57
CA CYS A 118 17.46 -14.00 11.19
C CYS A 118 18.90 -13.52 10.94
N PRO A 119 19.63 -14.14 9.99
CA PRO A 119 20.96 -13.66 9.63
C PRO A 119 20.85 -12.20 9.21
N LYS A 120 21.68 -11.30 9.76
CA LYS A 120 21.67 -9.87 9.39
C LYS A 120 21.77 -9.65 7.87
N TRP A 121 22.41 -10.58 7.16
CA TRP A 121 22.50 -10.61 5.70
C TRP A 121 21.14 -10.70 4.99
N ASN A 122 20.13 -11.32 5.60
CA ASN A 122 18.79 -11.43 5.00
C ASN A 122 18.16 -10.05 4.75
N TYR A 123 18.30 -9.10 5.68
CA TYR A 123 17.78 -7.75 5.48
C TYR A 123 18.47 -7.01 4.33
N PHE A 124 19.79 -7.16 4.22
CA PHE A 124 20.55 -6.57 3.11
C PHE A 124 20.17 -7.21 1.77
N THR A 125 20.12 -8.55 1.70
CA THR A 125 19.70 -9.27 0.49
C THR A 125 18.25 -8.95 0.11
N PHE A 126 17.33 -8.92 1.09
CA PHE A 126 15.95 -8.51 0.91
C PHE A 126 15.87 -7.08 0.35
N PHE A 127 16.60 -6.13 0.95
CA PHE A 127 16.59 -4.74 0.51
C PHE A 127 17.12 -4.61 -0.92
N LEU A 128 18.26 -5.24 -1.22
CA LEU A 128 18.84 -5.22 -2.56
C LEU A 128 17.88 -5.84 -3.59
N TYR A 129 17.31 -7.00 -3.26
CA TYR A 129 16.31 -7.67 -4.09
C TYR A 129 15.12 -6.72 -4.32
N TYR A 130 14.50 -6.22 -3.26
CA TYR A 130 13.34 -5.33 -3.34
C TYR A 130 13.63 -4.08 -4.19
N VAL A 131 14.76 -3.41 -3.98
CA VAL A 131 15.14 -2.21 -4.75
C VAL A 131 15.35 -2.54 -6.23
N VAL A 132 16.08 -3.61 -6.55
CA VAL A 132 16.32 -4.02 -7.95
C VAL A 132 15.01 -4.36 -8.64
N PHE A 133 14.15 -5.15 -7.99
CA PHE A 133 12.87 -5.57 -8.56
C PHE A 133 11.88 -4.41 -8.70
N GLN A 134 11.77 -3.54 -7.70
CA GLN A 134 10.93 -2.36 -7.83
C GLN A 134 11.44 -1.40 -8.89
N THR A 135 12.76 -1.24 -9.03
CA THR A 135 13.35 -0.48 -10.12
C THR A 135 12.98 -1.09 -11.49
N ALA A 136 13.08 -2.40 -11.65
CA ALA A 136 12.67 -3.09 -12.87
C ALA A 136 11.17 -2.93 -13.17
N CYS A 137 10.31 -3.03 -12.15
CA CYS A 137 8.87 -2.80 -12.26
C CYS A 137 8.57 -1.35 -12.72
N HIS A 138 9.25 -0.37 -12.14
CA HIS A 138 9.17 1.04 -12.54
C HIS A 138 9.70 1.26 -13.96
N LEU A 139 10.75 0.56 -14.38
CA LEU A 139 11.27 0.61 -15.73
C LEU A 139 10.25 0.05 -16.75
N GLY A 140 9.55 -1.03 -16.40
CA GLY A 140 8.47 -1.58 -17.22
C GLY A 140 7.35 -0.56 -17.51
N ARG A 141 7.11 0.37 -16.59
CA ARG A 141 6.12 1.45 -16.75
C ARG A 141 6.42 2.37 -17.94
N PHE A 142 7.68 2.56 -18.32
CA PHE A 142 8.03 3.39 -19.48
C PHE A 142 7.55 2.79 -20.80
N VAL A 143 7.44 1.45 -20.85
CA VAL A 143 6.87 0.72 -22.00
C VAL A 143 5.35 0.72 -21.91
N SER A 144 4.79 0.33 -20.77
CA SER A 144 3.35 0.25 -20.54
C SER A 144 3.00 0.21 -19.06
N PRO A 145 1.94 0.89 -18.59
CA PRO A 145 1.47 0.78 -17.21
C PRO A 145 1.02 -0.67 -16.88
N TYR A 146 0.54 -1.42 -17.87
CA TYR A 146 0.16 -2.82 -17.68
C TYR A 146 1.37 -3.71 -17.43
N LEU A 147 2.49 -3.45 -18.11
CA LEU A 147 3.74 -4.18 -17.86
C LEU A 147 4.21 -3.97 -16.42
N HIS A 148 4.07 -2.75 -15.90
CA HIS A 148 4.33 -2.48 -14.48
C HIS A 148 3.47 -3.37 -13.56
N TYR A 149 2.16 -3.50 -13.81
CA TYR A 149 1.28 -4.33 -12.97
C TYR A 149 1.58 -5.83 -13.08
N ILE A 150 1.90 -6.29 -14.30
CA ILE A 150 2.30 -7.66 -14.61
C ILE A 150 3.60 -8.04 -13.91
N LEU A 151 4.56 -7.10 -13.80
CA LEU A 151 5.82 -7.35 -13.10
C LEU A 151 5.67 -7.19 -11.58
N PHE A 152 5.01 -6.12 -11.12
CA PHE A 152 4.88 -5.79 -9.70
C PHE A 152 4.27 -6.93 -8.88
N THR A 153 3.19 -7.54 -9.39
CA THR A 153 2.44 -8.58 -8.67
C THR A 153 3.27 -9.85 -8.39
N PRO A 154 3.77 -10.59 -9.40
CA PRO A 154 4.56 -11.80 -9.16
C PRO A 154 5.87 -11.49 -8.42
N CYS A 155 6.54 -10.37 -8.71
CA CYS A 155 7.75 -9.99 -7.99
C CYS A 155 7.49 -9.73 -6.51
N THR A 156 6.39 -9.03 -6.19
CA THR A 156 6.00 -8.77 -4.80
C THR A 156 5.61 -10.06 -4.08
N VAL A 157 4.78 -10.92 -4.70
CA VAL A 157 4.39 -12.21 -4.12
C VAL A 157 5.62 -13.08 -3.88
N TYR A 158 6.52 -13.17 -4.86
CA TYR A 158 7.75 -13.95 -4.73
C TYR A 158 8.68 -13.38 -3.63
N CYS A 159 8.79 -12.05 -3.53
CA CYS A 159 9.54 -11.39 -2.47
C CYS A 159 8.97 -11.73 -1.08
N ILE A 160 7.64 -11.66 -0.92
CA ILE A 160 6.95 -12.02 0.33
C ILE A 160 7.18 -13.49 0.68
N CYS A 161 7.10 -14.39 -0.30
CA CYS A 161 7.29 -15.82 -0.08
C CYS A 161 8.74 -16.17 0.31
N LEU A 162 9.74 -15.45 -0.19
CA LEU A 162 11.15 -15.68 0.15
C LEU A 162 11.57 -15.01 1.47
N TRP A 163 11.02 -13.83 1.76
CA TRP A 163 11.41 -12.98 2.88
C TRP A 163 10.19 -12.50 3.65
N TRP A 164 9.43 -13.44 4.20
CA TRP A 164 8.16 -13.17 4.88
C TRP A 164 8.31 -12.15 6.01
N ARG A 165 9.26 -12.39 6.92
CA ARG A 165 9.49 -11.55 8.10
C ARG A 165 9.97 -10.15 7.70
N GLU A 166 10.93 -10.09 6.79
CA GLU A 166 11.54 -8.85 6.32
C GLU A 166 10.50 -8.03 5.51
N SER A 167 9.65 -8.70 4.74
CA SER A 167 8.53 -8.07 4.03
C SER A 167 7.52 -7.45 4.99
N GLN A 168 7.18 -8.13 6.09
CA GLN A 168 6.29 -7.57 7.11
C GLN A 168 6.87 -6.27 7.69
N VAL A 169 8.12 -6.34 8.16
CA VAL A 169 8.82 -5.20 8.80
C VAL A 169 8.97 -4.04 7.81
N ALA A 170 9.41 -4.32 6.58
CA ALA A 170 9.56 -3.31 5.55
C ALA A 170 8.22 -2.70 5.11
N GLY A 171 7.17 -3.52 4.99
CA GLY A 171 5.82 -3.08 4.64
C GLY A 171 5.29 -2.06 5.64
N VAL A 172 5.41 -2.35 6.94
CA VAL A 172 5.01 -1.43 8.02
C VAL A 172 5.89 -0.19 8.04
N ALA A 173 7.21 -0.32 7.92
CA ALA A 173 8.13 0.82 7.88
C ALA A 173 7.79 1.80 6.73
N MET A 174 7.56 1.28 5.52
CA MET A 174 7.16 2.10 4.36
C MET A 174 5.81 2.81 4.58
N LEU A 175 4.84 2.12 5.21
CA LEU A 175 3.57 2.75 5.60
C LEU A 175 3.78 3.85 6.63
N GLN A 176 4.67 3.67 7.61
CA GLN A 176 4.95 4.71 8.61
C GLN A 176 5.57 5.96 7.97
N VAL A 177 6.49 5.80 7.02
CA VAL A 177 6.99 6.93 6.21
C VAL A 177 5.82 7.66 5.52
N CYS A 178 4.89 6.91 4.91
CA CYS A 178 3.69 7.50 4.30
C CYS A 178 2.80 8.24 5.31
N VAL A 179 2.64 7.70 6.51
CA VAL A 179 1.84 8.30 7.59
C VAL A 179 2.44 9.63 8.01
N GLY A 180 3.74 9.69 8.27
CA GLY A 180 4.44 10.92 8.63
C GLY A 180 4.36 11.99 7.53
N LEU A 181 4.64 11.59 6.29
CA LEU A 181 4.55 12.45 5.11
C LEU A 181 3.12 13.00 4.92
N SER A 182 2.11 12.12 5.04
CA SER A 182 0.69 12.51 4.93
C SER A 182 0.25 13.43 6.08
N GLN A 183 0.77 13.21 7.29
CA GLN A 183 0.44 14.04 8.46
C GLN A 183 1.02 15.45 8.30
N ALA A 184 2.25 15.56 7.81
CA ALA A 184 2.88 16.84 7.53
C ALA A 184 2.14 17.61 6.41
N LEU A 185 1.69 16.91 5.37
CA LEU A 185 0.86 17.49 4.30
C LEU A 185 -0.52 17.96 4.79
N ALA A 186 -1.19 17.18 5.66
CA ALA A 186 -2.52 17.52 6.16
C ALA A 186 -2.51 18.77 7.08
N ASN A 187 -1.42 18.93 7.84
CA ASN A 187 -1.18 20.04 8.77
C ASN A 187 -0.20 21.07 8.20
N ARG A 188 -0.30 21.30 6.88
CA ARG A 188 0.49 22.32 6.19
C ARG A 188 0.35 23.68 6.88
N GLY A 189 1.47 24.38 7.05
CA GLY A 189 1.52 25.63 7.81
C GLY A 189 1.85 25.46 9.30
N ARG A 190 2.24 24.26 9.75
CA ARG A 190 2.63 23.95 11.15
C ARG A 190 1.51 24.17 12.18
N ILE A 191 0.27 24.32 11.72
CA ILE A 191 -0.92 24.43 12.55
C ILE A 191 -1.61 23.07 12.56
N ILE A 192 -1.73 22.49 13.75
CA ILE A 192 -2.33 21.16 13.92
C ILE A 192 -3.85 21.28 13.85
N LYS A 193 -4.46 20.60 12.87
CA LYS A 193 -5.91 20.51 12.71
C LYS A 193 -6.46 19.38 13.58
N TRP A 194 -6.54 19.62 14.89
CA TRP A 194 -6.93 18.62 15.89
C TRP A 194 -8.21 17.86 15.56
N LYS A 195 -9.27 18.53 15.06
CA LYS A 195 -10.51 17.86 14.66
C LYS A 195 -10.29 16.79 13.58
N GLY A 196 -9.47 17.10 12.57
CA GLY A 196 -9.16 16.18 11.48
C GLY A 196 -8.28 15.01 11.93
N VAL A 197 -7.29 15.30 12.77
CA VAL A 197 -6.41 14.29 13.37
C VAL A 197 -7.24 13.32 14.22
N PHE A 198 -8.04 13.83 15.14
CA PHE A 198 -8.87 13.03 16.05
C PHE A 198 -9.85 12.14 15.30
N HIS A 199 -10.54 12.66 14.29
CA HIS A 199 -11.48 11.87 13.48
C HIS A 199 -10.79 10.72 12.73
N ARG A 200 -9.57 10.93 12.22
CA ARG A 200 -8.78 9.87 11.57
C ARG A 200 -8.31 8.83 12.58
N THR A 201 -7.77 9.29 13.72
CA THR A 201 -7.27 8.43 14.79
C THR A 201 -8.38 7.53 15.34
N ILE A 202 -9.58 8.06 15.61
CA ILE A 202 -10.72 7.25 16.07
C ILE A 202 -11.07 6.15 15.07
N LYS A 203 -11.15 6.47 13.77
CA LYS A 203 -11.46 5.45 12.76
C LYS A 203 -10.44 4.32 12.79
N LEU A 204 -9.15 4.65 12.82
CA LEU A 204 -8.08 3.66 12.89
C LEU A 204 -8.14 2.85 14.18
N ALA A 205 -8.37 3.50 15.32
CA ALA A 205 -8.49 2.84 16.61
C ALA A 205 -9.67 1.85 16.65
N VAL A 206 -10.83 2.22 16.08
CA VAL A 206 -12.00 1.33 15.98
C VAL A 206 -11.69 0.11 15.12
N PHE A 207 -11.09 0.29 13.94
CA PHE A 207 -10.70 -0.84 13.09
C PHE A 207 -9.64 -1.74 13.76
N ALA A 208 -8.67 -1.14 14.45
CA ALA A 208 -7.64 -1.87 15.20
C ALA A 208 -8.27 -2.73 16.32
N ALA A 209 -9.17 -2.14 17.12
CA ALA A 209 -9.89 -2.83 18.17
C ALA A 209 -10.80 -3.95 17.63
N MET A 210 -11.50 -3.72 16.52
CA MET A 210 -12.32 -4.75 15.86
C MET A 210 -11.48 -5.95 15.40
N LEU A 211 -10.30 -5.71 14.80
CA LEU A 211 -9.41 -6.80 14.39
C LEU A 211 -8.80 -7.53 15.59
N SER A 212 -8.43 -6.83 16.65
CA SER A 212 -8.00 -7.46 17.90
C SER A 212 -9.09 -8.33 18.51
N ALA A 213 -10.34 -7.84 18.58
CA ALA A 213 -11.46 -8.62 19.10
C ALA A 213 -11.76 -9.85 18.24
N TYR A 214 -11.74 -9.70 16.91
CA TYR A 214 -11.93 -10.81 15.97
C TYR A 214 -10.84 -11.87 16.11
N THR A 215 -9.57 -11.47 16.21
CA THR A 215 -8.46 -12.42 16.37
C THR A 215 -8.42 -13.04 17.75
N PHE A 216 -8.81 -12.32 18.79
CA PHE A 216 -9.01 -12.87 20.12
C PHE A 216 -10.06 -13.99 20.14
N TYR A 217 -11.15 -13.82 19.40
CA TYR A 217 -12.17 -14.86 19.25
C TYR A 217 -11.71 -16.04 18.37
N ARG A 218 -11.05 -15.76 17.23
CA ARG A 218 -10.74 -16.79 16.22
C ARG A 218 -9.42 -17.54 16.46
N PHE A 219 -8.46 -16.89 17.12
CA PHE A 219 -7.08 -17.36 17.35
C PHE A 219 -6.65 -17.04 18.80
N PRO A 220 -7.25 -17.69 19.82
CA PRO A 220 -7.05 -17.34 21.22
C PRO A 220 -5.61 -17.56 21.72
N GLU A 221 -4.85 -18.45 21.07
CA GLU A 221 -3.43 -18.73 21.37
C GLU A 221 -2.50 -17.60 20.93
N SER A 222 -2.92 -16.77 19.96
CA SER A 222 -2.07 -15.74 19.35
C SER A 222 -2.86 -14.49 18.91
N PRO A 223 -3.65 -13.87 19.82
CA PRO A 223 -4.44 -12.70 19.47
C PRO A 223 -3.56 -11.53 19.03
N ILE A 224 -4.08 -10.69 18.13
CA ILE A 224 -3.38 -9.45 17.77
C ILE A 224 -3.52 -8.47 18.94
N VAL A 225 -2.50 -8.40 19.79
CA VAL A 225 -2.47 -7.45 20.91
C VAL A 225 -2.06 -6.06 20.44
N PHE A 226 -1.01 -5.96 19.64
CA PHE A 226 -0.49 -4.69 19.13
C PHE A 226 0.06 -4.83 17.70
N GLY A 227 -0.86 -4.98 16.75
CA GLY A 227 -0.53 -5.09 15.33
C GLY A 227 -0.23 -3.75 14.64
N ALA A 228 -0.04 -3.81 13.32
CA ALA A 228 0.32 -2.66 12.48
C ALA A 228 -0.66 -1.48 12.59
N LEU A 229 -1.98 -1.72 12.71
CA LEU A 229 -2.96 -0.63 12.86
C LEU A 229 -2.83 0.13 14.19
N HIS A 230 -2.53 -0.58 15.28
CA HIS A 230 -2.29 0.06 16.59
C HIS A 230 -1.04 0.94 16.51
N CYS A 231 0.02 0.39 15.93
CA CYS A 231 1.28 1.09 15.70
C CYS A 231 1.08 2.35 14.82
N ILE A 232 0.35 2.25 13.71
CA ILE A 232 0.00 3.41 12.86
C ILE A 232 -0.81 4.44 13.64
N CYS A 233 -1.81 4.01 14.41
CA CYS A 233 -2.65 4.89 15.22
C CYS A 233 -1.80 5.69 16.22
N LEU A 234 -0.99 4.98 17.02
CA LEU A 234 -0.10 5.58 18.02
C LEU A 234 0.93 6.52 17.39
N ASN A 235 1.67 6.05 16.38
CA ASN A 235 2.73 6.85 15.75
C ASN A 235 2.19 8.07 15.00
N SER A 236 0.94 8.03 14.53
CA SER A 236 0.29 9.19 13.93
C SER A 236 0.00 10.32 14.92
N LEU A 237 -0.13 10.00 16.21
CA LEU A 237 -0.26 10.96 17.30
C LEU A 237 1.12 11.42 17.77
N LEU A 238 2.04 10.49 18.02
CA LEU A 238 3.39 10.79 18.51
C LEU A 238 4.22 11.62 17.52
N CYS A 239 3.92 11.57 16.22
CA CYS A 239 4.61 12.40 15.23
C CYS A 239 4.12 13.85 15.18
N LEU A 240 3.00 14.21 15.82
CA LEU A 240 2.41 15.55 15.76
C LEU A 240 3.34 16.68 16.22
N PRO A 241 4.09 16.55 17.34
CA PRO A 241 5.04 17.59 17.75
C PRO A 241 6.10 17.84 16.69
N PHE A 242 6.53 16.80 15.98
CA PHE A 242 7.53 16.90 14.92
C PHE A 242 6.96 17.51 13.64
N VAL A 243 5.67 17.39 13.37
CA VAL A 243 5.03 18.13 12.27
C VAL A 243 5.05 19.65 12.54
N LYS A 244 4.96 20.06 13.81
CA LYS A 244 5.13 21.46 14.20
C LYS A 244 6.61 21.89 14.12
N TYR A 245 7.53 20.99 14.49
CA TYR A 245 8.98 21.23 14.51
C TYR A 245 9.76 20.23 13.63
N PRO A 246 9.64 20.31 12.29
CA PRO A 246 10.15 19.27 11.39
C PRO A 246 11.67 19.11 11.39
N HIS A 247 12.43 20.11 11.81
CA HIS A 247 13.88 20.03 11.97
C HIS A 247 14.30 18.99 13.02
N LEU A 248 13.43 18.67 13.99
CA LEU A 248 13.67 17.63 14.99
C LEU A 248 13.37 16.22 14.46
N ALA A 249 12.72 16.09 13.31
CA ALA A 249 12.27 14.80 12.81
C ALA A 249 13.42 13.89 12.35
N LEU A 250 14.47 14.44 11.71
CA LEU A 250 15.65 13.64 11.34
C LEU A 250 16.48 13.20 12.57
N PRO A 251 16.84 14.09 13.52
CA PRO A 251 17.45 13.67 14.77
C PRO A 251 16.61 12.63 15.52
N GLY A 252 15.29 12.80 15.56
CA GLY A 252 14.37 11.82 16.17
C GLY A 252 14.38 10.47 15.46
N PHE A 253 14.40 10.45 14.12
CA PHE A 253 14.58 9.22 13.35
C PHE A 253 15.89 8.53 13.69
N LEU A 254 17.01 9.25 13.64
CA LEU A 254 18.34 8.72 13.95
C LEU A 254 18.39 8.19 15.37
N PHE A 255 17.82 8.91 16.34
CA PHE A 255 17.72 8.48 17.72
C PHE A 255 16.95 7.15 17.85
N CYS A 256 15.74 7.05 17.28
CA CYS A 256 14.95 5.82 17.33
C CYS A 256 15.70 4.63 16.72
N GLN A 257 16.34 4.81 15.56
CA GLN A 257 17.06 3.72 14.89
C GLN A 257 18.34 3.32 15.63
N LEU A 258 19.15 4.29 16.07
CA LEU A 258 20.39 4.03 16.82
C LEU A 258 20.09 3.40 18.17
N TYR A 259 19.07 3.89 18.88
CA TYR A 259 18.63 3.28 20.14
C TYR A 259 18.21 1.83 19.90
N THR A 260 17.38 1.57 18.89
CA THR A 260 16.94 0.21 18.56
C THR A 260 18.12 -0.70 18.19
N MET A 261 19.12 -0.17 17.49
CA MET A 261 20.31 -0.92 17.06
C MET A 261 21.28 -1.22 18.22
N LEU A 262 21.46 -0.28 19.14
CA LEU A 262 22.47 -0.36 20.21
C LEU A 262 21.92 -0.98 21.51
N ILE A 263 20.71 -0.59 21.90
CA ILE A 263 20.09 -0.96 23.18
C ILE A 263 19.04 -2.06 22.98
N GLY A 264 18.41 -2.12 21.81
CA GLY A 264 17.37 -3.10 21.51
C GLY A 264 15.98 -2.55 21.74
N THR A 265 15.18 -3.23 22.56
CA THR A 265 13.76 -2.88 22.79
C THR A 265 13.62 -1.66 23.69
N PHE A 266 12.76 -0.72 23.32
CA PHE A 266 12.46 0.44 24.15
C PHE A 266 11.74 0.01 25.46
N PRO A 267 11.98 0.63 26.63
CA PRO A 267 11.42 0.16 27.89
C PRO A 267 9.88 0.20 27.98
N LEU A 268 9.24 1.08 27.22
CA LEU A 268 7.78 1.16 27.08
C LEU A 268 7.28 0.49 25.80
N GLU A 269 8.12 -0.34 25.17
CA GLU A 269 7.71 -1.15 24.03
C GLU A 269 6.69 -2.19 24.47
N VAL A 270 5.85 -2.62 23.53
CA VAL A 270 4.95 -3.75 23.79
C VAL A 270 5.78 -5.01 23.92
N ASP A 271 5.40 -5.89 24.84
CA ASP A 271 6.01 -7.20 25.01
C ASP A 271 6.01 -7.98 23.68
N ILE A 272 7.19 -8.13 23.08
CA ILE A 272 7.40 -8.75 21.78
C ILE A 272 7.46 -10.28 21.92
N ASP A 273 7.70 -10.79 23.13
CA ASP A 273 7.82 -12.23 23.38
C ASP A 273 6.44 -12.91 23.51
N ARG A 274 5.38 -12.11 23.63
CA ARG A 274 4.01 -12.63 23.64
C ARG A 274 3.63 -13.18 22.26
N PRO A 275 3.11 -14.42 22.18
CA PRO A 275 2.60 -14.97 20.93
C PRO A 275 1.46 -14.10 20.40
N SER A 276 1.70 -13.47 19.25
CA SER A 276 0.74 -12.62 18.54
C SER A 276 0.87 -12.87 17.05
N LEU A 277 -0.26 -12.95 16.35
CA LEU A 277 -0.27 -13.02 14.88
C LEU A 277 0.40 -11.80 14.22
N ASP A 278 0.38 -10.66 14.90
CA ASP A 278 1.00 -9.42 14.44
C ASP A 278 1.45 -8.61 15.67
N VAL A 279 2.75 -8.42 15.83
CA VAL A 279 3.33 -7.55 16.85
C VAL A 279 4.32 -6.61 16.18
N MET A 280 4.13 -5.30 16.40
CA MET A 280 4.92 -4.26 15.76
C MET A 280 5.56 -3.37 16.81
N PRO A 281 6.90 -3.28 16.89
CA PRO A 281 7.55 -2.37 17.81
C PRO A 281 7.21 -0.93 17.43
N TRP A 282 6.51 -0.19 18.29
CA TRP A 282 6.05 1.15 17.97
C TRP A 282 7.21 2.13 17.90
N PHE A 283 8.24 1.95 18.73
CA PHE A 283 9.32 2.93 18.88
C PHE A 283 10.23 3.00 17.65
N SER A 284 10.66 1.85 17.11
CA SER A 284 11.46 1.82 15.88
C SER A 284 10.64 2.30 14.67
N ASN A 285 9.35 1.97 14.63
CA ASN A 285 8.40 2.41 13.61
C ASN A 285 8.07 3.92 13.70
N LEU A 286 8.13 4.52 14.90
CA LEU A 286 8.00 5.96 15.08
C LEU A 286 9.11 6.67 14.32
N GLY A 287 10.34 6.14 14.37
CA GLY A 287 11.45 6.66 13.58
C GLY A 287 11.10 6.79 12.10
N PHE A 288 10.57 5.75 11.47
CA PHE A 288 10.16 5.81 10.05
C PHE A 288 9.04 6.83 9.80
N CYS A 289 8.12 7.02 10.75
CA CYS A 289 7.14 8.10 10.68
C CYS A 289 7.81 9.49 10.70
N LEU A 290 8.80 9.70 11.58
CA LEU A 290 9.58 10.93 11.62
C LEU A 290 10.38 11.16 10.34
N LEU A 291 10.94 10.12 9.74
CA LEU A 291 11.58 10.21 8.42
C LEU A 291 10.60 10.77 7.37
N GLY A 292 9.34 10.33 7.38
CA GLY A 292 8.28 10.88 6.52
C GLY A 292 8.02 12.37 6.74
N VAL A 293 8.01 12.84 7.99
CA VAL A 293 7.87 14.26 8.34
C VAL A 293 9.08 15.08 7.86
N TRP A 294 10.30 14.53 7.98
CA TRP A 294 11.50 15.18 7.46
C TRP A 294 11.53 15.25 5.93
N LEU A 295 11.14 14.18 5.23
CA LEU A 295 11.05 14.17 3.76
C LEU A 295 10.06 15.23 3.27
N HIS A 296 8.97 15.46 4.00
CA HIS A 296 8.06 16.57 3.72
C HIS A 296 8.76 17.93 3.82
N ASP A 297 9.52 18.18 4.91
CA ASP A 297 10.27 19.43 5.13
C ASP A 297 11.32 19.69 4.05
N ARG A 298 11.97 18.62 3.55
CA ARG A 298 12.89 18.66 2.41
C ARG A 298 12.19 18.81 1.05
N GLN A 299 10.87 19.00 1.03
CA GLN A 299 10.06 19.15 -0.17
C GLN A 299 10.14 17.95 -1.14
N VAL A 300 10.47 16.74 -0.65
CA VAL A 300 10.51 15.54 -1.52
C VAL A 300 9.14 15.25 -2.15
N HIS A 301 8.06 15.65 -1.48
CA HIS A 301 6.70 15.54 -1.98
C HIS A 301 6.40 16.43 -3.21
N THR A 302 7.20 17.46 -3.47
CA THR A 302 7.06 18.33 -4.66
C THR A 302 7.85 17.83 -5.85
N VAL A 303 8.62 16.74 -5.71
CA VAL A 303 9.34 16.14 -6.82
C VAL A 303 8.32 15.68 -7.85
N GLU A 304 8.27 16.41 -8.96
CA GLU A 304 7.46 16.05 -10.11
C GLU A 304 7.92 14.71 -10.64
N SER A 305 6.95 13.86 -10.88
CA SER A 305 7.17 12.50 -11.31
C SER A 305 7.88 12.40 -12.68
N LEU A 306 7.75 13.45 -13.50
CA LEU A 306 8.47 13.67 -14.76
C LEU A 306 9.95 14.06 -14.60
N ARG A 307 10.36 14.64 -13.47
CA ARG A 307 11.76 15.08 -13.28
C ARG A 307 12.68 13.97 -12.80
N LEU A 308 12.13 12.89 -12.24
CA LEU A 308 12.93 11.77 -11.73
C LEU A 308 13.59 10.95 -12.83
N PHE A 309 13.06 10.98 -14.06
CA PHE A 309 13.58 10.18 -15.16
C PHE A 309 13.63 10.99 -16.45
N PRO A 310 14.76 10.96 -17.19
CA PRO A 310 14.93 11.77 -18.40
C PRO A 310 14.03 11.34 -19.57
N PHE A 311 13.35 10.19 -19.47
CA PHE A 311 12.53 9.64 -20.54
C PHE A 311 11.06 10.06 -20.39
N ARG A 312 10.51 10.67 -21.45
CA ARG A 312 9.10 11.05 -21.53
C ARG A 312 8.23 9.79 -21.52
N THR A 313 7.62 9.50 -20.37
CA THR A 313 6.69 8.37 -20.24
C THR A 313 5.43 8.64 -21.05
N ARG A 314 4.94 7.65 -21.81
CA ARG A 314 3.64 7.77 -22.48
C ARG A 314 2.46 7.89 -21.50
N VAL A 315 2.65 7.46 -20.25
CA VAL A 315 1.60 7.44 -19.22
C VAL A 315 2.06 8.21 -17.98
N PRO A 316 1.42 9.32 -17.63
CA PRO A 316 1.73 10.10 -16.43
C PRO A 316 1.43 9.29 -15.16
N PHE A 317 2.16 9.53 -14.07
CA PHE A 317 2.03 8.76 -12.82
C PHE A 317 0.62 8.81 -12.24
N GLU A 318 -0.03 9.95 -12.42
CA GLU A 318 -1.39 10.30 -12.02
C GLU A 318 -2.43 9.31 -12.54
N GLU A 319 -2.14 8.60 -13.62
CA GLU A 319 -3.03 7.63 -14.27
C GLU A 319 -2.83 6.20 -13.75
N SER A 320 -1.80 5.94 -12.96
CA SER A 320 -1.56 4.61 -12.42
C SER A 320 -2.61 4.21 -11.37
N VAL A 321 -2.87 2.89 -11.29
CA VAL A 321 -3.75 2.33 -10.24
C VAL A 321 -3.25 2.66 -8.84
N PHE A 322 -1.93 2.70 -8.64
CA PHE A 322 -1.32 3.07 -7.36
C PHE A 322 -1.66 4.51 -6.98
N CYS A 323 -1.58 5.45 -7.91
CA CYS A 323 -2.06 6.81 -7.66
C CYS A 323 -3.55 6.88 -7.29
N THR A 324 -4.39 5.94 -7.75
CA THR A 324 -5.81 5.88 -7.37
C THR A 324 -5.98 5.26 -5.99
N LEU A 325 -5.33 4.13 -5.71
CA LEU A 325 -5.37 3.47 -4.41
C LEU A 325 -4.83 4.36 -3.30
N GLY A 326 -3.77 5.07 -3.60
CA GLY A 326 -3.18 6.04 -2.70
C GLY A 326 -3.82 7.40 -2.79
N ARG A 327 -4.96 7.64 -3.45
CA ARG A 327 -5.68 8.91 -3.29
C ARG A 327 -6.42 8.92 -1.98
N TRP A 328 -6.23 9.98 -1.21
CA TRP A 328 -7.16 10.31 -0.14
C TRP A 328 -8.41 10.94 -0.77
N VAL A 329 -9.51 10.18 -0.82
CA VAL A 329 -10.81 10.72 -1.25
C VAL A 329 -11.29 11.67 -0.17
N SER A 330 -10.95 12.96 -0.30
CA SER A 330 -11.58 13.98 0.53
C SER A 330 -13.08 14.01 0.23
N ARG A 331 -13.92 14.04 1.27
CA ARG A 331 -15.39 13.98 1.19
C ARG A 331 -16.01 14.97 0.17
N ALA A 332 -15.31 16.02 -0.22
CA ALA A 332 -15.76 16.96 -1.23
C ALA A 332 -16.07 16.29 -2.59
N SER A 333 -15.28 15.29 -3.01
CA SER A 333 -15.52 14.54 -4.26
C SER A 333 -16.40 13.30 -4.09
N ALA A 334 -16.65 12.86 -2.86
CA ALA A 334 -17.50 11.69 -2.60
C ALA A 334 -19.00 12.01 -2.84
N SER A 335 -19.41 13.27 -2.67
CA SER A 335 -20.77 13.72 -2.99
C SER A 335 -21.09 13.57 -4.48
N THR A 336 -20.09 13.75 -5.36
CA THR A 336 -20.22 13.62 -6.81
C THR A 336 -20.04 12.16 -7.28
N SER A 337 -19.16 11.40 -6.64
CA SER A 337 -18.89 10.00 -7.00
C SER A 337 -20.00 9.02 -6.60
N ILE A 338 -20.69 9.23 -5.48
CA ILE A 338 -21.84 8.38 -5.09
C ILE A 338 -23.04 8.67 -6.00
N GLY A 339 -23.19 9.90 -6.48
CA GLY A 339 -24.14 10.24 -7.55
C GLY A 339 -23.85 9.52 -8.87
N GLY A 340 -22.59 9.29 -9.21
CA GLY A 340 -22.18 8.53 -10.40
C GLY A 340 -22.54 7.03 -10.34
N ILE A 341 -22.37 6.38 -9.18
CA ILE A 341 -22.78 4.97 -9.01
C ILE A 341 -24.31 4.84 -8.97
N GLY A 342 -25.01 5.79 -8.32
CA GLY A 342 -26.46 5.88 -8.36
C GLY A 342 -27.01 6.13 -9.77
N SER A 343 -26.31 6.93 -10.58
CA SER A 343 -26.64 7.19 -11.99
C SER A 343 -26.41 5.97 -12.89
N ILE A 344 -25.37 5.17 -12.66
CA ILE A 344 -25.15 3.90 -13.39
C ILE A 344 -26.25 2.88 -13.08
N VAL A 345 -26.65 2.77 -11.80
CA VAL A 345 -27.78 1.91 -11.41
C VAL A 345 -29.11 2.44 -11.99
N GLY A 346 -29.30 3.76 -12.01
CA GLY A 346 -30.47 4.39 -12.63
C GLY A 346 -30.54 4.21 -14.15
N HIS A 347 -29.42 4.31 -14.86
CA HIS A 347 -29.36 4.07 -16.30
C HIS A 347 -29.53 2.60 -16.67
N MET A 348 -29.05 1.66 -15.85
CA MET A 348 -29.35 0.23 -16.04
C MET A 348 -30.81 -0.11 -15.76
N ALA A 349 -31.46 0.56 -14.80
CA ALA A 349 -32.89 0.42 -14.55
C ALA A 349 -33.74 0.97 -15.71
N ASN A 350 -33.39 2.15 -16.25
CA ASN A 350 -34.08 2.72 -17.40
C ASN A 350 -33.83 1.95 -18.72
N ALA A 351 -32.64 1.38 -18.91
CA ALA A 351 -32.36 0.51 -20.06
C ALA A 351 -33.20 -0.79 -20.02
N ARG A 352 -33.49 -1.34 -18.83
CA ARG A 352 -34.44 -2.46 -18.67
C ARG A 352 -35.89 -2.05 -18.95
N ALA A 353 -36.28 -0.84 -18.58
CA ALA A 353 -37.64 -0.32 -18.88
C ALA A 353 -37.86 -0.08 -20.38
N ALA A 354 -36.82 0.36 -21.12
CA ALA A 354 -36.90 0.61 -22.55
C ALA A 354 -36.95 -0.68 -23.40
N VAL A 355 -36.42 -1.80 -22.89
CA VAL A 355 -36.48 -3.10 -23.60
C VAL A 355 -37.83 -3.82 -23.39
N GLY A 356 -38.59 -3.46 -22.36
CA GLY A 356 -39.90 -4.07 -22.06
C GLY A 356 -41.11 -3.49 -22.81
N THR A 357 -40.94 -2.47 -23.66
CA THR A 357 -42.05 -1.74 -24.30
C THR A 357 -42.21 -1.97 -25.80
N ASN A 358 -41.41 -2.85 -26.42
CA ASN A 358 -41.46 -3.13 -27.87
C ASN A 358 -42.00 -4.52 -28.24
N SER A 359 -42.87 -5.07 -27.40
CA SER A 359 -43.68 -6.25 -27.71
C SER A 359 -45.15 -5.86 -27.70
N ASN A 360 -45.63 -5.35 -28.83
CA ASN A 360 -47.02 -5.39 -29.29
C ASN A 360 -47.04 -5.23 -30.80
#